data_AF-A0A182S7S2-F1
#
_entry.id   AF-A0A182S7S2-F1
#
_cell.length_a   1.000
_cell.length_b   1.000
_cell.length_c   1.000
_cell.angle_alpha   90.00
_cell.angle_beta   90.00
_cell.angle_gamma   90.00
#
_symmetry.space_group_name_H-M   'P 1'
#
loop_
_entity.id
_entity.type
_entity.pdbx_description
1 polymer ?
#
loop_
_entity_poly.entity_id
_entity_poly.type
_entity_poly.pdbx_seq_one_letter_code
_entity_poly.pdbx_strand_id
1 'polypeptide(L)'
;MAREEFNIATNDSAEGSYSAQQWSNHLDNTARDSENANKRFARRKVGCGCSVLCVGMLVAMVFAIVLLCIGFIVVYENEGQVVATVDLFTEELPPEQAVWFESNLAELRNAFRVVEENKKRARNVVLFLALDSAQPLSASSFSDHPRPIWESFPHLALLRPTSIDRSTRASFNPTSMFCGIETGWHTIGYDSAVKPWEECVSAPNSSTHHAASILQWAQTVGRRTGVVTNGEIVQPFPAALYAHTANASWLHNSPDPLLCPDVRSQLLHGAIGKQLNVIAGTLNCPDEFCREAFEAEWENERLVEGTSYKAVHDLGDLLDHSLEDIEYTLGLYDQQTLAEPTAFHDLVTGALTVLESPEGFLLVAIADPNAQIAPREIDSAVRATLKKLSGDLDDSLIVVVRSDARDGDAAFATVHAIGPMSHLLHRVHNQTFLAHFISYAARIGRFRDADLTNLILQIV
;
A
#
# COMPACT_ATOMS: atom_id res chain seq x y z
N MET A 1 -29.36 -19.63 12.17
CA MET A 1 -28.27 -20.54 12.57
C MET A 1 -27.19 -19.66 13.17
N ALA A 2 -26.87 -19.93 14.44
CA ALA A 2 -26.42 -18.94 15.42
C ALA A 2 -24.98 -18.45 15.22
N ARG A 3 -24.79 -17.18 15.57
CA ARG A 3 -23.54 -16.42 15.74
C ARG A 3 -23.21 -16.51 17.23
N GLU A 4 -22.08 -17.13 17.58
CA GLU A 4 -21.59 -17.15 18.96
C GLU A 4 -20.69 -15.93 19.19
N GLU A 5 -21.17 -15.04 20.06
CA GLU A 5 -20.40 -14.00 20.73
C GLU A 5 -20.05 -14.52 22.13
N PHE A 6 -18.77 -14.57 22.48
CA PHE A 6 -18.34 -14.86 23.85
C PHE A 6 -18.17 -13.55 24.63
N ASN A 7 -19.10 -13.35 25.57
CA ASN A 7 -19.12 -12.29 26.55
C ASN A 7 -18.06 -12.51 27.64
N ILE A 8 -17.30 -11.46 27.96
CA ILE A 8 -16.49 -11.38 29.18
C ILE A 8 -17.38 -10.82 30.29
N ALA A 9 -17.77 -11.67 31.24
CA ALA A 9 -18.44 -11.28 32.47
C ALA A 9 -17.40 -10.85 33.51
N THR A 10 -17.65 -9.68 34.10
CA THR A 10 -16.95 -9.13 35.26
C THR A 10 -17.78 -9.35 36.54
N ASN A 11 -17.06 -9.61 37.64
CA ASN A 11 -17.39 -9.49 39.07
C ASN A 11 -18.53 -10.30 39.73
N ASP A 12 -18.20 -10.98 40.83
CA ASP A 12 -18.56 -10.59 42.21
C ASP A 12 -17.85 -11.50 43.24
N SER A 13 -17.21 -10.98 44.28
CA SER A 13 -17.81 -10.51 45.55
C SER A 13 -16.69 -9.82 46.37
N ALA A 14 -16.78 -8.61 46.94
CA ALA A 14 -17.79 -7.83 47.69
C ALA A 14 -17.48 -7.78 49.21
N GLU A 15 -17.67 -6.58 49.78
CA GLU A 15 -17.69 -6.12 51.19
C GLU A 15 -16.48 -5.28 51.64
N GLY A 16 -16.62 -4.04 52.14
CA GLY A 16 -17.82 -3.31 52.57
C GLY A 16 -17.60 -1.79 52.64
N SER A 17 -18.72 -1.08 52.71
CA SER A 17 -18.88 0.37 52.58
C SER A 17 -18.66 1.15 53.86
N TYR A 18 -18.30 2.42 53.68
CA TYR A 18 -18.24 3.46 54.70
C TYR A 18 -19.62 3.76 55.32
N SER A 19 -19.66 3.95 56.63
CA SER A 19 -20.63 4.86 57.25
C SER A 19 -19.92 5.71 58.30
N ALA A 20 -20.06 7.03 58.14
CA ALA A 20 -19.68 8.03 59.13
C ALA A 20 -20.99 8.55 59.73
N GLN A 21 -21.23 8.24 61.01
CA GLN A 21 -22.16 9.01 61.84
C GLN A 21 -21.92 8.67 63.31
N GLN A 22 -21.53 9.71 64.07
CA GLN A 22 -22.04 10.00 65.42
C GLN A 22 -21.58 9.00 66.50
N TRP A 23 -20.87 9.37 67.55
CA TRP A 23 -21.42 10.05 68.73
C TRP A 23 -20.30 10.65 69.58
N SER A 24 -20.52 11.91 69.95
CA SER A 24 -19.89 12.60 71.06
C SER A 24 -20.35 12.05 72.42
N ASN A 25 -19.47 12.21 73.42
CA ASN A 25 -19.78 12.44 74.83
C ASN A 25 -20.36 11.29 75.69
N HIS A 26 -19.49 10.72 76.52
CA HIS A 26 -19.68 10.43 77.96
C HIS A 26 -18.29 9.97 78.46
N LEU A 27 -17.48 10.68 79.28
CA LEU A 27 -17.73 11.23 80.63
C LEU A 27 -18.71 10.31 81.35
N ASP A 28 -18.34 9.43 82.27
CA ASP A 28 -17.52 9.67 83.43
C ASP A 28 -17.24 8.33 84.12
N ASN A 29 -16.34 8.33 85.11
CA ASN A 29 -15.89 7.23 85.98
C ASN A 29 -14.63 6.51 85.45
N THR A 30 -13.45 6.65 86.06
CA THR A 30 -13.16 6.90 87.48
C THR A 30 -11.70 7.30 87.62
N ALA A 31 -11.47 8.32 88.43
CA ALA A 31 -10.19 8.64 89.05
C ALA A 31 -9.61 7.47 89.86
N ARG A 32 -8.28 7.56 90.10
CA ARG A 32 -7.35 6.63 90.82
C ARG A 32 -6.61 5.72 89.85
N ASP A 33 -5.31 5.79 89.60
CA ASP A 33 -4.15 6.29 90.36
C ASP A 33 -3.12 6.77 89.31
N SER A 34 -2.59 7.99 89.37
CA SER A 34 -1.50 8.41 90.26
C SER A 34 -0.23 7.58 90.10
N GLU A 35 0.79 8.26 89.53
CA GLU A 35 2.21 8.09 89.86
C GLU A 35 2.90 6.75 89.51
N ASN A 36 3.72 6.73 88.46
CA ASN A 36 5.15 7.01 88.64
C ASN A 36 5.99 6.82 87.36
N ALA A 37 7.07 7.60 87.33
CA ALA A 37 8.33 7.31 86.63
C ALA A 37 8.50 7.79 85.18
N ASN A 38 8.44 9.12 85.05
CA ASN A 38 9.42 9.84 84.25
C ASN A 38 10.83 9.61 84.85
N LYS A 39 11.73 8.89 84.15
CA LYS A 39 13.21 8.96 84.27
C LYS A 39 13.89 7.85 83.44
N ARG A 40 14.52 8.21 82.32
CA ARG A 40 15.99 8.10 82.09
C ARG A 40 16.35 8.31 80.62
N PHE A 41 17.23 9.29 80.43
CA PHE A 41 18.07 9.52 79.26
C PHE A 41 18.75 8.23 78.75
N ALA A 42 18.77 8.05 77.42
CA ALA A 42 19.93 7.49 76.72
C ALA A 42 19.94 7.92 75.25
N ARG A 43 20.71 8.98 74.94
CA ARG A 43 21.24 9.25 73.59
C ARG A 43 22.11 8.06 73.19
N ARG A 44 21.67 7.23 72.23
CA ARG A 44 22.55 6.29 71.54
C ARG A 44 23.01 6.92 70.22
N LYS A 45 24.26 7.35 70.17
CA LYS A 45 24.98 7.67 68.92
C LYS A 45 25.05 6.39 68.09
N VAL A 46 24.31 6.32 66.98
CA VAL A 46 24.55 5.31 65.94
C VAL A 46 25.69 5.82 65.08
N GLY A 47 26.79 5.07 65.06
CA GLY A 47 28.00 5.44 64.34
C GLY A 47 27.79 5.51 62.83
N CYS A 48 28.40 6.51 62.21
CA CYS A 48 28.39 6.86 60.79
C CYS A 48 28.90 5.75 59.82
N GLY A 49 29.31 4.58 60.33
CA GLY A 49 29.82 3.45 59.54
C GLY A 49 28.74 2.50 58.97
N CYS A 50 27.58 2.39 59.61
CA CYS A 50 26.50 1.51 59.12
C CYS A 50 25.77 2.08 57.90
N SER A 51 25.73 3.40 57.73
CA SER A 51 25.06 4.07 56.61
C SER A 51 25.76 3.81 55.28
N VAL A 52 27.09 3.85 55.24
CA VAL A 52 27.87 3.70 54.00
C VAL A 52 27.85 2.25 53.52
N LEU A 53 27.89 1.29 54.45
CA LEU A 53 27.75 -0.13 54.15
C LEU A 53 26.35 -0.48 53.63
N CYS A 54 25.30 0.06 54.24
CA CYS A 54 23.92 -0.15 53.76
C CYS A 54 23.69 0.46 52.38
N VAL A 55 24.20 1.66 52.11
CA VAL A 55 24.07 2.30 50.79
C VAL A 55 24.89 1.54 49.74
N GLY A 56 26.10 1.09 50.07
CA GLY A 56 26.93 0.28 49.17
C GLY A 56 26.27 -1.05 48.79
N MET A 57 25.64 -1.74 49.74
CA MET A 57 24.90 -2.98 49.48
C MET A 57 23.66 -2.75 48.59
N LEU A 58 22.97 -1.62 48.77
CA LEU A 58 21.81 -1.25 47.95
C LEU A 58 22.21 -0.96 46.50
N VAL A 59 23.31 -0.22 46.30
CA VAL A 59 23.85 0.06 44.96
C VAL A 59 24.31 -1.23 44.27
N ALA A 60 24.97 -2.14 45.01
CA ALA A 60 25.38 -3.43 44.47
C ALA A 60 24.19 -4.30 44.07
N MET A 61 23.11 -4.29 44.86
CA MET A 61 21.87 -5.02 44.55
C MET A 61 21.20 -4.48 43.29
N VAL A 62 21.11 -3.16 43.14
CA VAL A 62 20.55 -2.54 41.94
C VAL A 62 21.39 -2.89 40.71
N PHE A 63 22.72 -2.83 40.80
CA PHE A 63 23.60 -3.25 39.71
C PHE A 63 23.42 -4.73 39.34
N ALA A 64 23.27 -5.62 40.32
CA ALA A 64 23.02 -7.03 40.08
C ALA A 64 21.67 -7.27 39.38
N ILE A 65 20.62 -6.55 39.77
CA ILE A 65 19.30 -6.63 39.14
C ILE A 65 19.38 -6.11 37.70
N VAL A 66 20.05 -4.99 37.46
CA VAL A 66 20.23 -4.43 36.10
C VAL A 66 20.98 -5.41 35.20
N LEU A 67 22.07 -6.02 35.69
CA LEU A 67 22.82 -7.02 34.92
C LEU A 67 21.99 -8.28 34.64
N LEU A 68 21.18 -8.71 35.60
CA LEU A 68 20.24 -9.82 35.42
C LEU A 68 19.18 -9.47 34.37
N CYS A 69 18.61 -8.26 34.40
CA CYS A 69 17.66 -7.79 33.39
C CYS A 69 18.29 -7.70 31.99
N ILE A 70 19.52 -7.19 31.87
CA ILE A 70 20.26 -7.17 30.59
C ILE A 70 20.50 -8.61 30.10
N GLY A 71 20.90 -9.51 31.00
CA GLY A 71 21.07 -10.94 30.67
C GLY A 71 19.78 -11.58 30.17
N PHE A 72 18.65 -11.32 30.83
CA PHE A 72 17.34 -11.81 30.38
C PHE A 72 16.91 -11.20 29.05
N ILE A 73 17.16 -9.91 28.81
CA ILE A 73 16.86 -9.27 27.51
C ILE A 73 17.70 -9.90 26.39
N VAL A 74 19.00 -10.10 26.62
CA VAL A 74 19.89 -10.73 25.63
C VAL A 74 19.49 -12.18 25.37
N VAL A 75 19.15 -12.95 26.41
CA VAL A 75 18.67 -14.34 26.24
C VAL A 75 17.32 -14.36 25.50
N TYR A 76 16.40 -13.45 25.82
CA TYR A 76 15.10 -13.35 25.17
C TYR A 76 15.19 -12.93 23.70
N GLU A 77 16.08 -11.99 23.35
CA GLU A 77 16.37 -11.64 21.95
C GLU A 77 17.01 -12.83 21.21
N ASN A 78 17.81 -13.65 21.89
CA ASN A 78 18.47 -14.81 21.28
C ASN A 78 17.53 -16.01 21.08
N GLU A 79 16.47 -16.16 21.89
CA GLU A 79 15.45 -17.20 21.69
C GLU A 79 14.57 -16.97 20.44
N GLY A 80 14.54 -15.74 19.90
CA GLY A 80 13.83 -15.40 18.66
C GLY A 80 14.53 -15.85 17.36
N GLN A 81 15.81 -16.24 17.43
CA GLN A 81 16.58 -16.72 16.28
C GLN A 81 17.16 -18.10 16.55
N VAL A 82 16.30 -19.12 16.62
CA VAL A 82 16.75 -20.49 16.41
C VAL A 82 17.07 -20.66 14.93
N VAL A 83 18.24 -20.17 14.50
CA VAL A 83 18.85 -20.61 13.25
C VAL A 83 19.18 -22.08 13.46
N ALA A 84 18.24 -22.96 13.11
CA ALA A 84 18.48 -24.39 13.14
C ALA A 84 19.66 -24.68 12.21
N THR A 85 20.84 -24.91 12.78
CA THR A 85 21.97 -25.47 12.04
C THR A 85 21.59 -26.92 11.73
N VAL A 86 20.93 -27.11 10.59
CA VAL A 86 20.64 -28.45 10.09
C VAL A 86 21.94 -28.98 9.49
N ASP A 87 22.53 -29.97 10.15
CA ASP A 87 23.65 -30.72 9.57
C ASP A 87 23.15 -31.42 8.30
N LEU A 88 23.65 -30.98 7.14
CA LEU A 88 23.33 -31.59 5.85
C LEU A 88 24.06 -32.93 5.78
N PHE A 89 23.32 -34.04 5.71
CA PHE A 89 23.93 -35.33 5.43
C PHE A 89 24.53 -35.31 4.02
N THR A 90 25.84 -35.51 3.92
CA THR A 90 26.54 -35.61 2.64
C THR A 90 26.33 -36.99 2.05
N GLU A 91 25.31 -37.13 1.21
CA GLU A 91 25.11 -38.31 0.35
C GLU A 91 25.71 -38.02 -1.03
N GLU A 92 26.46 -38.96 -1.60
CA GLU A 92 27.01 -38.81 -2.96
C GLU A 92 25.87 -38.95 -3.99
N LEU A 93 25.34 -37.81 -4.44
CA LEU A 93 24.28 -37.76 -5.43
C LEU A 93 24.85 -37.98 -6.85
N PRO A 94 24.12 -38.69 -7.74
CA PRO A 94 24.41 -38.70 -9.17
C PRO A 94 24.52 -37.26 -9.74
N PRO A 95 25.33 -37.03 -10.79
CA PRO A 95 25.60 -35.68 -11.30
C PRO A 95 24.35 -34.85 -11.64
N GLU A 96 23.32 -35.47 -12.22
CA GLU A 96 22.05 -34.79 -12.53
C GLU A 96 21.28 -34.40 -11.27
N GLN A 97 21.27 -35.25 -10.25
CA GLN A 97 20.59 -34.98 -8.97
C GLN A 97 21.32 -33.89 -8.18
N ALA A 98 22.65 -33.86 -8.24
CA ALA A 98 23.47 -32.83 -7.59
C ALA A 98 23.14 -31.43 -8.10
N VAL A 99 22.94 -31.25 -9.43
CA VAL A 99 22.56 -29.96 -10.02
C VAL A 99 21.25 -29.42 -9.43
N TRP A 100 20.21 -30.26 -9.36
CA TRP A 100 18.92 -29.86 -8.78
C TRP A 100 19.01 -29.63 -7.27
N PHE A 101 19.77 -30.47 -6.57
CA PHE A 101 19.97 -30.33 -5.13
C PHE A 101 20.65 -29.00 -4.79
N GLU A 102 21.73 -28.63 -5.50
CA GLU A 102 22.44 -27.36 -5.31
C GLU A 102 21.55 -26.15 -5.63
N SER A 103 20.79 -26.21 -6.73
CA SER A 103 19.84 -25.16 -7.10
C SER A 103 18.75 -24.95 -6.04
N ASN A 104 18.14 -26.04 -5.57
CA ASN A 104 17.09 -25.99 -4.54
C ASN A 104 17.65 -25.57 -3.18
N LEU A 105 18.89 -25.94 -2.85
CA LEU A 105 19.56 -25.49 -1.63
C LEU A 105 19.82 -23.98 -1.67
N ALA A 106 20.15 -23.43 -2.84
CA ALA A 106 20.27 -21.99 -3.02
C ALA A 106 18.91 -21.27 -2.87
N GLU A 107 17.83 -21.81 -3.45
CA GLU A 107 16.47 -21.27 -3.26
C GLU A 107 16.02 -21.36 -1.79
N LEU A 108 16.29 -22.47 -1.11
CA LEU A 108 15.99 -22.66 0.31
C LEU A 108 16.77 -21.67 1.19
N ARG A 109 18.07 -21.45 0.91
CA ARG A 109 18.87 -20.42 1.59
C ARG A 109 18.30 -19.02 1.38
N ASN A 110 17.80 -18.72 0.18
CA ASN A 110 17.12 -17.46 -0.09
C ASN A 110 15.80 -17.34 0.68
N ALA A 111 15.03 -18.42 0.79
CA ALA A 111 13.80 -18.45 1.59
C ALA A 111 14.05 -18.28 3.10
N PHE A 112 15.21 -18.74 3.59
CA PHE A 112 15.65 -18.53 4.98
C PHE A 112 16.24 -17.13 5.26
N ARG A 113 16.50 -16.30 4.24
CA ARG A 113 16.80 -14.89 4.50
C ARG A 113 15.51 -14.29 5.06
N VAL A 114 15.40 -14.31 6.39
CA VAL A 114 14.35 -13.63 7.15
C VAL A 114 14.29 -12.22 6.59
N VAL A 115 13.26 -11.95 5.80
CA VAL A 115 12.95 -10.60 5.36
C VAL A 115 12.45 -9.94 6.62
N GLU A 116 13.30 -9.14 7.28
CA GLU A 116 12.81 -8.27 8.34
C GLU A 116 11.59 -7.54 7.80
N GLU A 117 10.47 -7.69 8.49
CA GLU A 117 9.21 -7.09 8.07
C GLU A 117 9.40 -5.57 8.01
N ASN A 118 9.50 -5.02 6.79
CA ASN A 118 9.61 -3.59 6.61
C ASN A 118 8.26 -2.95 7.01
N LYS A 119 8.18 -2.43 8.24
CA LYS A 119 7.00 -1.76 8.81
C LYS A 119 7.04 -0.23 8.65
N LYS A 120 7.94 0.30 7.81
CA LYS A 120 8.00 1.73 7.51
C LYS A 120 6.74 2.18 6.76
N ARG A 121 6.59 3.51 6.62
CA ARG A 121 5.60 4.10 5.71
C ARG A 121 6.20 4.16 4.31
N ALA A 122 5.47 3.69 3.31
CA ALA A 122 5.84 3.91 1.91
C ALA A 122 5.74 5.39 1.56
N ARG A 123 6.87 6.06 1.30
CA ARG A 123 6.93 7.41 0.73
C ARG A 123 6.59 7.38 -0.76
N ASN A 124 7.11 6.39 -1.48
CA ASN A 124 6.84 6.23 -2.91
C ASN A 124 6.04 4.94 -3.13
N VAL A 125 5.10 4.96 -4.06
CA VAL A 125 4.34 3.78 -4.47
C VAL A 125 4.34 3.70 -5.99
N VAL A 126 4.76 2.56 -6.53
CA VAL A 126 4.66 2.24 -7.96
C VAL A 126 3.82 0.97 -8.12
N LEU A 127 2.69 1.10 -8.81
CA LEU A 127 1.79 0.01 -9.10
C LEU A 127 1.82 -0.30 -10.60
N PHE A 128 2.37 -1.46 -10.96
CA PHE A 128 2.25 -2.02 -12.29
C PHE A 128 1.02 -2.92 -12.37
N LEU A 129 0.17 -2.67 -13.35
CA LEU A 129 -1.03 -3.46 -13.60
C LEU A 129 -0.99 -4.02 -15.02
N ALA A 130 -0.87 -5.35 -15.14
CA ALA A 130 -0.82 -6.06 -16.42
C ALA A 130 -1.80 -7.24 -16.40
N LEU A 131 -3.09 -6.91 -16.51
CA LEU A 131 -4.16 -7.90 -16.52
C LEU A 131 -4.44 -8.32 -17.96
N ASP A 132 -4.10 -9.56 -18.31
CA ASP A 132 -4.33 -10.17 -19.63
C ASP A 132 -3.61 -9.48 -20.80
N SER A 133 -2.61 -8.64 -20.49
CA SER A 133 -1.83 -7.83 -21.44
C SER A 133 -0.65 -8.57 -22.07
N ALA A 134 -0.26 -9.72 -21.54
CA ALA A 134 0.86 -10.49 -22.05
C ALA A 134 0.42 -11.59 -23.02
N GLN A 135 1.23 -11.81 -24.06
CA GLN A 135 1.21 -13.05 -24.83
C GLN A 135 1.86 -14.16 -23.98
N PRO A 136 1.25 -15.35 -23.84
CA PRO A 136 1.84 -16.41 -23.03
C PRO A 136 3.21 -16.79 -23.58
N LEU A 137 4.23 -16.74 -22.70
CA LEU A 137 5.56 -17.26 -23.04
C LEU A 137 5.43 -18.76 -23.32
N SER A 138 5.83 -19.19 -24.52
CA SER A 138 5.84 -20.61 -24.90
C SER A 138 6.65 -21.43 -23.89
N ALA A 139 6.30 -22.70 -23.67
CA ALA A 139 7.09 -23.64 -22.87
C ALA A 139 8.58 -23.70 -23.30
N SER A 140 8.85 -23.47 -24.60
CA SER A 140 10.21 -23.37 -25.16
C SER A 140 10.98 -22.11 -24.77
N SER A 141 10.29 -21.10 -24.21
CA SER A 141 10.88 -19.85 -23.76
C SER A 141 11.43 -19.94 -22.34
N PHE A 142 11.02 -20.92 -21.52
CA PHE A 142 11.50 -21.07 -20.15
C PHE A 142 12.94 -21.62 -20.05
N SER A 143 13.41 -22.35 -21.07
CA SER A 143 14.76 -22.94 -21.06
C SER A 143 15.86 -21.96 -21.48
N ASP A 144 15.52 -20.85 -22.14
CA ASP A 144 16.49 -19.95 -22.78
C ASP A 144 16.40 -18.50 -22.25
N HIS A 145 15.48 -18.23 -21.31
CA HIS A 145 15.15 -16.87 -20.90
C HIS A 145 15.10 -16.70 -19.37
N PRO A 146 15.75 -15.66 -18.82
CA PRO A 146 15.74 -15.39 -17.38
C PRO A 146 14.33 -15.04 -16.89
N ARG A 147 13.98 -15.50 -15.69
CA ARG A 147 12.75 -15.13 -14.96
C ARG A 147 12.61 -13.60 -14.84
N PRO A 148 11.40 -13.04 -14.95
CA PRO A 148 11.20 -11.61 -14.73
C PRO A 148 11.56 -11.22 -13.29
N ILE A 149 12.01 -9.99 -13.09
CA ILE A 149 12.62 -9.53 -11.84
C ILE A 149 11.65 -9.53 -10.67
N TRP A 150 10.35 -9.30 -10.91
CA TRP A 150 9.34 -9.30 -9.85
C TRP A 150 9.11 -10.70 -9.25
N GLU A 151 9.47 -11.79 -9.93
CA GLU A 151 9.43 -13.13 -9.34
C GLU A 151 10.49 -13.30 -8.22
N SER A 152 11.46 -12.39 -8.14
CA SER A 152 12.41 -12.33 -7.03
C SER A 152 11.92 -11.47 -5.86
N PHE A 153 10.73 -10.85 -5.96
CA PHE A 153 10.19 -10.07 -4.87
C PHE A 153 9.85 -10.97 -3.67
N PRO A 154 10.10 -10.49 -2.44
CA PRO A 154 9.99 -11.32 -1.24
C PRO A 154 8.56 -11.73 -0.89
N HIS A 155 7.55 -11.05 -1.43
CA HIS A 155 6.15 -11.26 -1.07
C HIS A 155 5.26 -11.48 -2.29
N LEU A 156 4.39 -12.48 -2.19
CA LEU A 156 3.48 -12.93 -3.23
C LEU A 156 2.10 -13.19 -2.65
N ALA A 157 1.08 -12.64 -3.30
CA ALA A 157 -0.33 -12.90 -3.02
C ALA A 157 -1.12 -13.22 -4.29
N LEU A 158 -2.35 -13.72 -4.11
CA LEU A 158 -3.32 -13.91 -5.18
C LEU A 158 -4.52 -12.96 -4.99
N LEU A 159 -5.00 -12.33 -6.05
CA LEU A 159 -6.22 -11.53 -6.06
C LEU A 159 -7.36 -12.29 -6.73
N ARG A 160 -8.47 -12.39 -6.00
CA ARG A 160 -9.72 -12.96 -6.49
C ARG A 160 -10.41 -11.99 -7.46
N PRO A 161 -10.81 -12.46 -8.66
CA PRO A 161 -11.59 -11.66 -9.61
C PRO A 161 -13.03 -11.42 -9.11
N THR A 162 -13.70 -10.40 -9.66
CA THR A 162 -15.10 -10.02 -9.34
C THR A 162 -16.09 -11.09 -9.74
N SER A 163 -15.85 -11.72 -10.89
CA SER A 163 -16.73 -12.71 -11.48
C SER A 163 -15.97 -13.65 -12.37
N ILE A 164 -16.50 -14.86 -12.47
CA ILE A 164 -16.16 -15.85 -13.48
C ILE A 164 -17.43 -15.93 -14.34
N ASP A 165 -17.44 -15.30 -15.51
CA ASP A 165 -18.59 -15.40 -16.41
C ASP A 165 -18.74 -16.86 -16.91
N ARG A 166 -19.91 -17.20 -17.48
CA ARG A 166 -20.17 -18.50 -18.15
C ARG A 166 -19.19 -18.77 -19.31
N SER A 167 -18.47 -17.75 -19.76
CA SER A 167 -17.34 -17.81 -20.72
C SER A 167 -15.97 -18.13 -20.09
N THR A 168 -15.94 -18.48 -18.79
CA THR A 168 -14.77 -18.87 -17.98
C THR A 168 -13.58 -17.90 -17.96
N ARG A 169 -13.76 -16.63 -18.34
CA ARG A 169 -12.75 -15.57 -18.15
C ARG A 169 -12.90 -14.89 -16.80
N ALA A 170 -11.80 -14.80 -16.06
CA ALA A 170 -11.69 -13.98 -14.86
C ALA A 170 -11.79 -12.49 -15.24
N SER A 171 -12.55 -11.70 -14.48
CA SER A 171 -12.68 -10.25 -14.70
C SER A 171 -12.42 -9.46 -13.42
N PHE A 172 -11.58 -8.44 -13.52
CA PHE A 172 -11.27 -7.50 -12.45
C PHE A 172 -12.02 -6.18 -12.65
N ASN A 173 -12.50 -5.61 -11.55
CA ASN A 173 -13.20 -4.33 -11.57
C ASN A 173 -12.24 -3.20 -11.17
N PRO A 174 -12.02 -2.19 -12.04
CA PRO A 174 -11.14 -1.06 -11.77
C PRO A 174 -11.44 -0.31 -10.47
N THR A 175 -12.72 0.00 -10.22
CA THR A 175 -13.16 0.71 -9.01
C THR A 175 -12.87 -0.13 -7.77
N SER A 176 -13.09 -1.45 -7.84
CA SER A 176 -12.76 -2.34 -6.73
C SER A 176 -11.26 -2.33 -6.44
N MET A 177 -10.42 -2.42 -7.46
CA MET A 177 -8.96 -2.45 -7.29
C MET A 177 -8.37 -1.13 -6.78
N PHE A 178 -8.89 0.01 -7.23
CA PHE A 178 -8.29 1.33 -6.95
C PHE A 178 -9.02 2.14 -5.88
N CYS A 179 -10.28 1.84 -5.57
CA CYS A 179 -11.05 2.52 -4.52
C CYS A 179 -11.35 1.60 -3.31
N GLY A 180 -11.14 0.29 -3.45
CA GLY A 180 -11.25 -0.66 -2.33
C GLY A 180 -12.67 -0.99 -1.89
N ILE A 181 -13.65 -0.84 -2.78
CA ILE A 181 -15.06 -1.16 -2.50
C ILE A 181 -15.64 -2.07 -3.59
N GLU A 182 -16.64 -2.88 -3.25
CA GLU A 182 -17.41 -3.55 -4.30
C GLU A 182 -18.36 -2.56 -4.97
N THR A 183 -18.52 -2.69 -6.29
CA THR A 183 -19.28 -1.75 -7.11
C THR A 183 -20.16 -2.49 -8.12
N GLY A 184 -21.07 -1.77 -8.74
CA GLY A 184 -21.82 -2.24 -9.90
C GLY A 184 -20.90 -2.55 -11.08
N TRP A 185 -21.35 -3.44 -11.96
CA TRP A 185 -20.71 -3.60 -13.25
C TRP A 185 -20.94 -2.35 -14.08
N HIS A 186 -19.96 -1.99 -14.91
CA HIS A 186 -20.07 -0.90 -15.88
C HIS A 186 -20.12 0.53 -15.28
N THR A 187 -20.10 0.68 -13.95
CA THR A 187 -19.88 1.97 -13.27
C THR A 187 -18.41 2.17 -12.95
N ILE A 188 -17.93 3.41 -12.98
CA ILE A 188 -16.56 3.80 -12.64
C ILE A 188 -16.62 4.79 -11.47
N GLY A 189 -15.86 4.51 -10.41
CA GLY A 189 -15.73 5.41 -9.26
C GLY A 189 -16.96 5.47 -8.35
N TYR A 190 -18.04 4.73 -8.61
CA TYR A 190 -19.22 4.70 -7.75
C TYR A 190 -19.27 3.46 -6.86
N ASP A 191 -19.98 3.55 -5.73
CA ASP A 191 -20.38 2.38 -4.96
C ASP A 191 -21.48 1.56 -5.67
N SER A 192 -21.85 0.42 -5.08
CA SER A 192 -22.88 -0.46 -5.66
C SER A 192 -24.32 0.09 -5.57
N ALA A 193 -24.55 1.26 -4.97
CA ALA A 193 -25.88 1.86 -4.89
C ALA A 193 -26.27 2.56 -6.21
N VAL A 194 -25.28 3.00 -7.00
CA VAL A 194 -25.51 3.55 -8.33
C VAL A 194 -25.76 2.43 -9.32
N LYS A 195 -26.93 2.46 -9.97
CA LYS A 195 -27.28 1.49 -11.01
C LYS A 195 -26.61 1.87 -12.34
N PRO A 196 -26.10 0.88 -13.10
CA PRO A 196 -25.51 1.15 -14.39
C PRO A 196 -26.59 1.51 -15.43
N TRP A 197 -26.18 2.21 -16.48
CA TRP A 197 -26.93 2.48 -17.72
C TRP A 197 -28.16 3.41 -17.64
N GLU A 198 -28.89 3.46 -16.54
CA GLU A 198 -30.31 3.86 -16.64
C GLU A 198 -30.62 5.34 -16.63
N GLU A 199 -29.82 6.24 -16.06
CA GLU A 199 -30.08 7.68 -16.21
C GLU A 199 -28.82 8.44 -15.80
N CYS A 200 -28.49 9.50 -16.52
CA CYS A 200 -27.67 10.59 -15.97
C CYS A 200 -28.51 11.30 -14.89
N VAL A 201 -28.89 10.60 -13.82
CA VAL A 201 -29.57 11.21 -12.70
C VAL A 201 -28.49 12.02 -12.00
N SER A 202 -28.69 13.32 -11.90
CA SER A 202 -28.23 14.05 -10.74
C SER A 202 -28.82 13.33 -9.55
N ALA A 203 -28.13 12.34 -9.00
CA ALA A 203 -28.40 11.99 -7.62
C ALA A 203 -28.19 13.33 -6.89
N PRO A 204 -29.21 13.91 -6.23
CA PRO A 204 -29.02 15.15 -5.47
C PRO A 204 -28.01 14.98 -4.32
N ASN A 205 -27.43 13.78 -4.19
CA ASN A 205 -26.33 13.37 -3.33
C ASN A 205 -25.24 12.58 -4.12
N SER A 206 -24.97 12.85 -5.41
CA SER A 206 -24.02 12.06 -6.22
C SER A 206 -22.63 11.92 -5.57
N SER A 207 -22.17 12.98 -4.90
CA SER A 207 -20.92 12.99 -4.14
C SER A 207 -20.89 12.00 -2.97
N THR A 208 -22.03 11.59 -2.40
CA THR A 208 -22.07 10.63 -1.30
C THR A 208 -21.75 9.20 -1.74
N HIS A 209 -21.91 8.92 -3.04
CA HIS A 209 -21.64 7.62 -3.64
C HIS A 209 -20.31 7.59 -4.40
N HIS A 210 -19.56 8.70 -4.41
CA HIS A 210 -18.22 8.76 -4.97
C HIS A 210 -17.25 7.95 -4.12
N ALA A 211 -16.66 6.94 -4.74
CA ALA A 211 -15.54 6.20 -4.22
C ALA A 211 -14.26 6.99 -4.50
N ALA A 212 -13.50 7.26 -3.46
CA ALA A 212 -12.20 7.91 -3.60
C ALA A 212 -11.14 6.87 -3.99
N SER A 213 -10.33 7.20 -4.99
CA SER A 213 -9.25 6.34 -5.49
C SER A 213 -7.96 6.49 -4.67
N ILE A 214 -7.03 5.55 -4.86
CA ILE A 214 -5.68 5.66 -4.32
C ILE A 214 -4.94 6.94 -4.75
N LEU A 215 -5.21 7.48 -5.96
CA LEU A 215 -4.61 8.75 -6.40
C LEU A 215 -5.24 9.93 -5.68
N GLN A 216 -6.56 9.96 -5.55
CA GLN A 216 -7.22 11.01 -4.77
C GLN A 216 -6.70 11.02 -3.32
N TRP A 217 -6.53 9.84 -2.72
CA TRP A 217 -5.94 9.73 -1.38
C TRP A 217 -4.49 10.23 -1.33
N ALA A 218 -3.67 9.94 -2.34
CA ALA A 218 -2.31 10.44 -2.42
C ALA A 218 -2.27 11.98 -2.57
N GLN A 219 -3.11 12.55 -3.43
CA GLN A 219 -3.23 14.00 -3.61
C GLN A 219 -3.64 14.70 -2.31
N THR A 220 -4.55 14.12 -1.51
CA THR A 220 -5.00 14.72 -0.24
C THR A 220 -3.91 14.84 0.82
N VAL A 221 -2.77 14.17 0.63
CA VAL A 221 -1.59 14.28 1.49
C VAL A 221 -0.41 14.98 0.81
N GLY A 222 -0.64 15.64 -0.33
CA GLY A 222 0.37 16.42 -1.05
C GLY A 222 1.36 15.60 -1.88
N ARG A 223 1.08 14.32 -2.16
CA ARG A 223 1.93 13.49 -3.01
C ARG A 223 1.71 13.79 -4.47
N ARG A 224 2.80 13.75 -5.25
CA ARG A 224 2.69 13.76 -6.72
C ARG A 224 1.99 12.48 -7.20
N THR A 225 1.18 12.61 -8.23
CA THR A 225 0.40 11.48 -8.77
C THR A 225 0.54 11.37 -10.28
N GLY A 226 0.65 10.15 -10.78
CA GLY A 226 0.76 9.91 -12.21
C GLY A 226 0.06 8.65 -12.67
N VAL A 227 -0.46 8.71 -13.89
CA VAL A 227 -1.05 7.58 -14.61
C VAL A 227 -0.37 7.46 -15.96
N VAL A 228 0.18 6.28 -16.22
CA VAL A 228 0.72 5.94 -17.53
C VAL A 228 0.10 4.66 -18.06
N THR A 229 -0.16 4.60 -19.36
CA THR A 229 -0.68 3.41 -20.03
C THR A 229 -0.19 3.34 -21.47
N ASN A 230 0.05 2.14 -22.01
CA ASN A 230 0.27 1.95 -23.45
C ASN A 230 -1.05 1.87 -24.25
N GLY A 231 -2.19 1.96 -23.57
CA GLY A 231 -3.51 2.09 -24.15
C GLY A 231 -4.10 3.49 -23.97
N GLU A 232 -5.43 3.58 -23.97
CA GLU A 232 -6.13 4.87 -23.92
C GLU A 232 -6.38 5.33 -22.48
N ILE A 233 -6.04 6.59 -22.18
CA ILE A 233 -6.06 7.16 -20.82
C ILE A 233 -7.47 7.37 -20.24
N VAL A 234 -8.51 7.29 -21.09
CA VAL A 234 -9.91 7.38 -20.68
C VAL A 234 -10.55 6.01 -20.46
N GLN A 235 -9.85 4.91 -20.75
CA GLN A 235 -10.38 3.56 -20.55
C GLN A 235 -10.66 3.26 -19.05
N PRO A 236 -11.50 2.25 -18.73
CA PRO A 236 -12.00 2.04 -17.37
C PRO A 236 -10.94 1.91 -16.27
N PHE A 237 -9.79 1.29 -16.55
CA PHE A 237 -8.70 1.15 -15.57
C PHE A 237 -8.06 2.50 -15.23
N PRO A 238 -7.50 3.26 -16.20
CA PRO A 238 -7.06 4.63 -15.94
C PRO A 238 -8.16 5.51 -15.33
N ALA A 239 -9.38 5.47 -15.89
CA ALA A 239 -10.51 6.32 -15.48
C ALA A 239 -10.90 6.14 -14.01
N ALA A 240 -10.89 4.91 -13.48
CA ALA A 240 -11.21 4.65 -12.08
C ALA A 240 -10.25 5.31 -11.07
N LEU A 241 -9.11 5.83 -11.54
CA LEU A 241 -8.19 6.58 -10.71
C LEU A 241 -8.61 8.05 -10.54
N TYR A 242 -9.44 8.62 -11.42
CA TYR A 242 -9.76 10.04 -11.42
C TYR A 242 -11.21 10.43 -11.72
N ALA A 243 -12.02 9.55 -12.31
CA ALA A 243 -13.36 9.84 -12.80
C ALA A 243 -14.46 9.05 -12.09
N HIS A 244 -15.67 9.62 -12.15
CA HIS A 244 -16.91 9.09 -11.59
C HIS A 244 -17.97 9.09 -12.69
N THR A 245 -18.27 7.91 -13.27
CA THR A 245 -19.32 7.77 -14.29
C THR A 245 -20.23 6.57 -14.02
N ALA A 246 -21.53 6.77 -14.19
CA ALA A 246 -22.54 5.70 -14.10
C ALA A 246 -22.49 4.74 -15.31
N ASN A 247 -21.70 5.09 -16.33
CA ASN A 247 -21.56 4.32 -17.55
C ASN A 247 -20.12 4.41 -18.08
N ALA A 248 -19.41 3.29 -18.07
CA ALA A 248 -18.02 3.17 -18.49
C ALA A 248 -17.80 3.43 -19.99
N SER A 249 -18.87 3.49 -20.80
CA SER A 249 -18.77 3.86 -22.22
C SER A 249 -18.80 5.38 -22.47
N TRP A 250 -19.07 6.22 -21.47
CA TRP A 250 -19.05 7.69 -21.61
C TRP A 250 -17.63 8.26 -21.57
N LEU A 251 -16.79 7.82 -22.52
CA LEU A 251 -15.37 8.13 -22.57
C LEU A 251 -15.11 9.56 -23.03
N HIS A 252 -15.71 9.93 -24.17
CA HIS A 252 -15.50 11.20 -24.86
C HIS A 252 -16.78 12.04 -24.95
N ASN A 253 -17.93 11.39 -24.78
CA ASN A 253 -19.24 12.01 -24.81
C ASN A 253 -20.16 11.37 -23.76
N SER A 254 -21.14 12.15 -23.30
CA SER A 254 -22.17 11.69 -22.38
C SER A 254 -23.54 12.25 -22.81
N PRO A 255 -24.65 11.67 -22.34
CA PRO A 255 -25.99 12.16 -22.68
C PRO A 255 -26.27 13.59 -22.22
N ASP A 256 -25.68 14.02 -21.10
CA ASP A 256 -25.78 15.38 -20.56
C ASP A 256 -24.42 15.76 -19.95
N PRO A 257 -23.57 16.51 -20.69
CA PRO A 257 -22.24 16.89 -20.22
C PRO A 257 -22.22 17.81 -19.00
N LEU A 258 -23.30 18.57 -18.75
CA LEU A 258 -23.39 19.47 -17.60
C LEU A 258 -23.67 18.69 -16.31
N LEU A 259 -24.38 17.58 -16.43
CA LEU A 259 -24.84 16.77 -15.31
C LEU A 259 -23.96 15.55 -15.06
N CYS A 260 -23.53 14.89 -16.13
CA CYS A 260 -22.64 13.75 -16.13
C CYS A 260 -21.50 14.03 -17.12
N PRO A 261 -20.46 14.76 -16.71
CA PRO A 261 -19.31 14.97 -17.58
C PRO A 261 -18.71 13.63 -18.01
N ASP A 262 -18.33 13.51 -19.27
CA ASP A 262 -17.61 12.35 -19.78
C ASP A 262 -16.22 12.22 -19.13
N VAL A 263 -15.62 11.04 -19.26
CA VAL A 263 -14.34 10.73 -18.61
C VAL A 263 -13.22 11.68 -19.05
N ARG A 264 -13.13 12.02 -20.34
CA ARG A 264 -12.15 12.98 -20.87
C ARG A 264 -12.32 14.36 -20.22
N SER A 265 -13.54 14.89 -20.13
CA SER A 265 -13.81 16.14 -19.43
C SER A 265 -13.48 16.08 -17.93
N GLN A 266 -13.68 14.93 -17.28
CA GLN A 266 -13.26 14.73 -15.88
C GLN A 266 -11.74 14.62 -15.71
N LEU A 267 -11.01 14.11 -16.71
CA LEU A 267 -9.55 14.12 -16.71
C LEU A 267 -9.00 15.55 -16.76
N LEU A 268 -9.63 16.39 -17.59
CA LEU A 268 -9.20 17.78 -17.79
C LEU A 268 -9.59 18.68 -16.62
N HIS A 269 -10.89 18.75 -16.30
CA HIS A 269 -11.42 19.72 -15.34
C HIS A 269 -11.77 19.12 -13.97
N GLY A 270 -11.81 17.79 -13.86
CA GLY A 270 -12.17 17.11 -12.63
C GLY A 270 -11.14 17.36 -11.53
N ALA A 271 -11.60 17.33 -10.28
CA ALA A 271 -10.78 17.66 -9.12
C ALA A 271 -9.51 16.79 -8.99
N ILE A 272 -9.57 15.54 -9.45
CA ILE A 272 -8.47 14.58 -9.38
C ILE A 272 -7.61 14.65 -10.65
N GLY A 273 -8.25 14.65 -11.82
CA GLY A 273 -7.57 14.65 -13.13
C GLY A 273 -6.65 15.85 -13.31
N LYS A 274 -7.13 17.06 -12.99
CA LYS A 274 -6.35 18.30 -13.07
C LYS A 274 -5.14 18.37 -12.13
N GLN A 275 -5.08 17.49 -11.13
CA GLN A 275 -3.99 17.41 -10.15
C GLN A 275 -2.99 16.28 -10.48
N LEU A 276 -3.20 15.53 -11.55
CA LEU A 276 -2.23 14.54 -12.01
C LEU A 276 -1.00 15.26 -12.55
N ASN A 277 0.15 14.98 -11.95
CA ASN A 277 1.46 15.50 -12.37
C ASN A 277 1.94 14.85 -13.66
N VAL A 278 1.60 13.57 -13.88
CA VAL A 278 1.96 12.86 -15.10
C VAL A 278 0.74 12.17 -15.68
N ILE A 279 0.43 12.48 -16.93
CA ILE A 279 -0.60 11.83 -17.73
C ILE A 279 0.08 11.35 -19.01
N ALA A 280 0.15 10.04 -19.25
CA ALA A 280 0.72 9.53 -20.49
C ALA A 280 -0.01 8.30 -21.03
N GLY A 281 -0.28 8.30 -22.34
CA GLY A 281 -0.95 7.20 -23.03
C GLY A 281 -1.52 7.65 -24.38
N THR A 282 -2.53 6.95 -24.89
CA THR A 282 -3.28 7.42 -26.06
C THR A 282 -4.55 8.16 -25.64
N LEU A 283 -5.07 8.99 -26.54
CA LEU A 283 -6.40 9.56 -26.45
C LEU A 283 -7.04 9.44 -27.83
N ASN A 284 -7.80 8.36 -28.03
CA ASN A 284 -8.34 7.99 -29.34
C ASN A 284 -9.66 8.75 -29.58
N CYS A 285 -9.55 10.06 -29.71
CA CYS A 285 -10.70 10.92 -29.91
C CYS A 285 -11.48 10.54 -31.19
N PRO A 286 -12.82 10.63 -31.17
CA PRO A 286 -13.64 10.42 -32.37
C PRO A 286 -13.51 11.57 -33.39
N ASP A 287 -13.19 12.78 -32.93
CA ASP A 287 -13.02 13.97 -33.76
C ASP A 287 -11.53 14.24 -34.05
N GLU A 288 -11.22 14.67 -35.28
CA GLU A 288 -9.85 14.86 -35.79
C GLU A 288 -9.01 15.85 -34.96
N PHE A 289 -9.63 16.81 -34.28
CA PHE A 289 -8.95 17.87 -33.51
C PHE A 289 -9.10 17.74 -31.99
N CYS A 290 -9.73 16.67 -31.50
CA CYS A 290 -10.07 16.59 -30.08
C CYS A 290 -8.85 16.40 -29.18
N ARG A 291 -7.78 15.77 -29.68
CA ARG A 291 -6.52 15.63 -28.94
C ARG A 291 -5.82 16.98 -28.82
N GLU A 292 -5.66 17.70 -29.92
CA GLU A 292 -5.02 19.02 -29.96
C GLU A 292 -5.81 20.04 -29.12
N ALA A 293 -7.14 19.97 -29.16
CA ALA A 293 -8.00 20.80 -28.31
C ALA A 293 -7.84 20.47 -26.82
N PHE A 294 -7.76 19.17 -26.47
CA PHE A 294 -7.50 18.74 -25.09
C PHE A 294 -6.14 19.24 -24.59
N GLU A 295 -5.08 19.07 -25.39
CA GLU A 295 -3.73 19.53 -25.05
C GLU A 295 -3.69 21.04 -24.87
N ALA A 296 -4.23 21.80 -25.81
CA ALA A 296 -4.25 23.26 -25.74
C ALA A 296 -5.00 23.78 -24.50
N GLU A 297 -6.11 23.13 -24.14
CA GLU A 297 -6.88 23.49 -22.95
C GLU A 297 -6.14 23.11 -21.66
N TRP A 298 -5.51 21.94 -21.62
CA TRP A 298 -4.67 21.49 -20.49
C TRP A 298 -3.50 22.45 -20.25
N GLU A 299 -2.78 22.84 -21.31
CA GLU A 299 -1.70 23.82 -21.23
C GLU A 299 -2.19 25.18 -20.74
N ASN A 300 -3.34 25.64 -21.24
CA ASN A 300 -3.94 26.90 -20.82
C ASN A 300 -4.29 26.88 -19.32
N GLU A 301 -4.82 25.79 -18.78
CA GLU A 301 -5.04 25.66 -17.34
C GLU A 301 -3.72 25.77 -16.55
N ARG A 302 -2.66 25.08 -16.98
CA ARG A 302 -1.35 25.13 -16.30
C ARG A 302 -0.74 26.54 -16.34
N LEU A 303 -0.91 27.24 -17.46
CA LEU A 303 -0.48 28.62 -17.64
C LEU A 303 -1.22 29.57 -16.69
N VAL A 304 -2.54 29.40 -16.54
CA VAL A 304 -3.37 30.21 -15.63
C VAL A 304 -3.04 29.93 -14.17
N GLU A 305 -2.77 28.67 -13.80
CA GLU A 305 -2.35 28.28 -12.46
C GLU A 305 -0.90 28.69 -12.13
N GLY A 306 -0.09 29.02 -13.14
CA GLY A 306 1.30 29.44 -12.98
C GLY A 306 2.26 28.30 -12.62
N THR A 307 1.89 27.05 -12.93
CA THR A 307 2.68 25.84 -12.67
C THR A 307 3.65 25.56 -13.82
N SER A 308 4.79 24.92 -13.55
CA SER A 308 5.72 24.49 -14.61
C SER A 308 5.21 23.23 -15.31
N TYR A 309 5.17 23.23 -16.63
CA TYR A 309 4.63 22.13 -17.41
C TYR A 309 5.39 21.88 -18.72
N LYS A 310 5.26 20.66 -19.26
CA LYS A 310 5.74 20.29 -20.60
C LYS A 310 4.75 19.32 -21.26
N ALA A 311 4.19 19.69 -22.41
CA ALA A 311 3.52 18.74 -23.29
C ALA A 311 4.59 18.02 -24.14
N VAL A 312 4.53 16.69 -24.17
CA VAL A 312 5.56 15.84 -24.75
C VAL A 312 4.94 15.02 -25.88
N HIS A 313 5.36 15.31 -27.12
CA HIS A 313 4.81 14.64 -28.31
C HIS A 313 5.65 13.44 -28.75
N ASP A 314 6.96 13.46 -28.46
CA ASP A 314 7.88 12.36 -28.74
C ASP A 314 8.23 11.62 -27.46
N LEU A 315 8.23 10.29 -27.51
CA LEU A 315 8.49 9.46 -26.33
C LEU A 315 9.91 9.69 -25.77
N GLY A 316 10.89 9.97 -26.64
CA GLY A 316 12.26 10.26 -26.22
C GLY A 316 12.40 11.53 -25.38
N ASP A 317 11.53 12.52 -25.59
CA ASP A 317 11.52 13.77 -24.83
C ASP A 317 11.02 13.57 -23.39
N LEU A 318 10.32 12.47 -23.12
CA LEU A 318 9.91 12.06 -21.78
C LEU A 318 11.09 11.56 -20.93
N LEU A 319 12.19 11.17 -21.59
CA LEU A 319 13.42 10.72 -20.93
C LEU A 319 14.43 11.84 -20.70
N ASP A 320 14.10 13.06 -21.13
CA ASP A 320 14.97 14.22 -20.98
C ASP A 320 15.07 14.65 -19.51
N HIS A 321 16.30 14.86 -19.03
CA HIS A 321 16.58 15.39 -17.70
C HIS A 321 16.01 16.80 -17.47
N SER A 322 15.69 17.54 -18.53
CA SER A 322 14.99 18.83 -18.41
C SER A 322 13.63 18.73 -17.68
N LEU A 323 13.06 17.53 -17.59
CA LEU A 323 11.81 17.26 -16.88
C LEU A 323 11.95 17.19 -15.35
N GLU A 324 13.16 17.15 -14.79
CA GLU A 324 13.37 17.08 -13.33
C GLU A 324 12.80 18.31 -12.60
N ASP A 325 12.84 19.49 -13.25
CA ASP A 325 12.33 20.74 -12.68
C ASP A 325 10.86 21.04 -13.04
N ILE A 326 10.21 20.15 -13.78
CA ILE A 326 8.83 20.32 -14.25
C ILE A 326 7.84 19.69 -13.26
N GLU A 327 6.75 20.40 -12.97
CA GLU A 327 5.70 19.91 -12.06
C GLU A 327 4.65 19.04 -12.75
N TYR A 328 4.37 19.32 -14.03
CA TYR A 328 3.32 18.67 -14.80
C TYR A 328 3.78 18.24 -16.21
N THR A 329 3.45 17.03 -16.61
CA THR A 329 3.76 16.53 -17.95
C THR A 329 2.58 15.76 -18.54
N LEU A 330 2.29 16.07 -19.80
CA LEU A 330 1.26 15.42 -20.60
C LEU A 330 1.93 14.79 -21.83
N GLY A 331 1.78 13.47 -22.00
CA GLY A 331 2.28 12.74 -23.16
C GLY A 331 1.15 11.96 -23.84
N LEU A 332 0.55 12.53 -24.87
CA LEU A 332 -0.49 11.86 -25.66
C LEU A 332 0.09 11.38 -26.99
N TYR A 333 0.09 10.07 -27.19
CA TYR A 333 0.75 9.42 -28.31
C TYR A 333 -0.24 8.65 -29.18
N ASP A 334 0.15 8.36 -30.41
CA ASP A 334 -0.57 7.45 -31.29
C ASP A 334 -0.38 6.00 -30.85
N GLN A 335 -1.36 5.14 -31.15
CA GLN A 335 -1.30 3.72 -30.79
C GLN A 335 -0.09 3.00 -31.40
N GLN A 336 0.37 3.42 -32.58
CA GLN A 336 1.56 2.87 -33.22
C GLN A 336 2.83 3.20 -32.41
N THR A 337 2.96 4.44 -31.93
CA THR A 337 4.10 4.86 -31.10
C THR A 337 4.17 4.06 -29.80
N LEU A 338 3.03 3.79 -29.16
CA LEU A 338 2.98 2.99 -27.93
C LEU A 338 3.06 1.48 -28.15
N ALA A 339 2.99 1.02 -29.40
CA ALA A 339 3.23 -0.37 -29.78
C ALA A 339 4.70 -0.65 -30.13
N GLU A 340 5.53 0.40 -30.28
CA GLU A 340 6.97 0.25 -30.50
C GLU A 340 7.63 -0.44 -29.30
N PRO A 341 8.67 -1.27 -29.53
CA PRO A 341 9.42 -1.86 -28.42
C PRO A 341 9.97 -0.77 -27.50
N THR A 342 9.88 -0.99 -26.19
CA THR A 342 10.35 -0.09 -25.12
C THR A 342 9.46 1.10 -24.78
N ALA A 343 8.36 1.32 -25.51
CA ALA A 343 7.43 2.40 -25.23
C ALA A 343 6.90 2.41 -23.79
N PHE A 344 6.42 1.27 -23.28
CA PHE A 344 5.92 1.18 -21.91
C PHE A 344 7.04 1.37 -20.86
N HIS A 345 8.27 0.92 -21.16
CA HIS A 345 9.42 1.19 -20.31
C HIS A 345 9.74 2.69 -20.22
N ASP A 346 9.69 3.38 -21.35
CA ASP A 346 10.04 4.80 -21.44
C ASP A 346 8.97 5.69 -20.78
N LEU A 347 7.69 5.35 -20.98
CA LEU A 347 6.57 5.98 -20.27
C LEU A 347 6.78 5.95 -18.75
N VAL A 348 7.13 4.78 -18.21
CA VAL A 348 7.34 4.60 -16.76
C VAL A 348 8.58 5.35 -16.30
N THR A 349 9.68 5.25 -17.05
CA THR A 349 10.95 5.90 -16.67
C THR A 349 10.83 7.41 -16.67
N GLY A 350 10.21 7.99 -17.70
CA GLY A 350 9.97 9.42 -17.77
C GLY A 350 9.00 9.93 -16.71
N ALA A 351 7.93 9.16 -16.43
CA ALA A 351 7.01 9.49 -15.34
C ALA A 351 7.72 9.56 -13.97
N LEU A 352 8.63 8.62 -13.68
CA LEU A 352 9.38 8.62 -12.43
C LEU A 352 10.25 9.87 -12.26
N THR A 353 10.81 10.41 -13.35
CA THR A 353 11.61 11.65 -13.31
C THR A 353 10.79 12.86 -12.87
N VAL A 354 9.55 13.00 -13.36
CA VAL A 354 8.66 14.11 -13.00
C VAL A 354 8.02 13.91 -11.63
N LEU A 355 7.76 12.67 -11.20
CA LEU A 355 7.04 12.39 -9.95
C LEU A 355 7.90 12.51 -8.70
N GLU A 356 9.23 12.56 -8.82
CA GLU A 356 10.13 12.72 -7.68
C GLU A 356 9.79 13.97 -6.87
N SER A 357 9.50 13.79 -5.58
CA SER A 357 9.20 14.89 -4.67
C SER A 357 9.48 14.50 -3.21
N PRO A 358 9.72 15.48 -2.31
CA PRO A 358 9.98 15.20 -0.89
C PRO A 358 8.81 14.51 -0.16
N GLU A 359 7.57 14.82 -0.53
CA GLU A 359 6.37 14.19 0.06
C GLU A 359 6.13 12.76 -0.48
N GLY A 360 6.84 12.42 -1.56
CA GLY A 360 6.72 11.17 -2.29
C GLY A 360 5.64 11.19 -3.36
N PHE A 361 5.44 10.04 -4.00
CA PHE A 361 4.53 9.94 -5.13
C PHE A 361 3.76 8.63 -5.19
N LEU A 362 2.72 8.60 -6.02
CA LEU A 362 2.00 7.39 -6.41
C LEU A 362 1.90 7.35 -7.94
N LEU A 363 2.56 6.36 -8.55
CA LEU A 363 2.50 6.08 -9.98
C LEU A 363 1.68 4.80 -10.22
N VAL A 364 0.70 4.87 -11.12
CA VAL A 364 0.01 3.68 -11.64
C VAL A 364 0.35 3.51 -13.11
N ALA A 365 1.03 2.42 -13.44
CA ALA A 365 1.44 2.04 -14.78
C ALA A 365 0.61 0.85 -15.27
N ILE A 366 -0.21 1.06 -16.29
CA ILE A 366 -1.20 0.08 -16.77
C ILE A 366 -0.78 -0.42 -18.15
N ALA A 367 -0.49 -1.72 -18.26
CA ALA A 367 -0.36 -2.37 -19.55
C ALA A 367 -1.77 -2.76 -20.04
N ASP A 368 -2.25 -2.15 -21.11
CA ASP A 368 -3.59 -2.38 -21.64
C ASP A 368 -3.68 -3.78 -22.29
N PRO A 369 -4.71 -4.60 -21.98
CA PRO A 369 -4.89 -5.92 -22.57
C PRO A 369 -5.06 -5.94 -24.09
N ASN A 370 -5.56 -4.84 -24.66
CA ASN A 370 -5.83 -4.69 -26.09
C ASN A 370 -4.67 -4.03 -26.85
N ALA A 371 -3.70 -3.46 -26.14
CA ALA A 371 -2.49 -2.92 -26.74
C ALA A 371 -1.46 -4.04 -26.93
N GLN A 372 -0.68 -3.95 -28.01
CA GLN A 372 0.49 -4.80 -28.18
C GLN A 372 1.57 -4.32 -27.21
N ILE A 373 2.20 -5.25 -26.50
CA ILE A 373 3.32 -4.97 -25.61
C ILE A 373 4.43 -5.98 -25.90
N ALA A 374 5.66 -5.50 -25.98
CA ALA A 374 6.78 -6.38 -26.31
C ALA A 374 7.04 -7.38 -25.17
N PRO A 375 7.49 -8.61 -25.49
CA PRO A 375 7.89 -9.56 -24.46
C PRO A 375 8.95 -8.93 -23.54
N ARG A 376 8.75 -9.05 -22.22
CA ARG A 376 9.63 -8.49 -21.16
C ARG A 376 9.64 -6.97 -21.02
N GLU A 377 8.80 -6.24 -21.72
CA GLU A 377 8.79 -4.78 -21.59
C GLU A 377 8.41 -4.32 -20.18
N ILE A 378 7.45 -5.01 -19.56
CA ILE A 378 7.11 -4.82 -18.15
C ILE A 378 8.32 -5.14 -17.26
N ASP A 379 9.12 -6.18 -17.58
CA ASP A 379 10.33 -6.55 -16.81
C ASP A 379 11.37 -5.43 -16.86
N SER A 380 11.60 -4.89 -18.04
CA SER A 380 12.46 -3.72 -18.23
C SER A 380 11.97 -2.53 -17.40
N ALA A 381 10.66 -2.22 -17.43
CA ALA A 381 10.08 -1.10 -16.68
C ALA A 381 10.23 -1.27 -15.15
N VAL A 382 10.00 -2.48 -14.64
CA VAL A 382 10.18 -2.80 -13.21
C VAL A 382 11.67 -2.72 -12.82
N ARG A 383 12.59 -3.21 -13.66
CA ARG A 383 14.04 -3.07 -13.44
C ARG A 383 14.49 -1.62 -13.41
N ALA A 384 14.00 -0.80 -14.36
CA ALA A 384 14.29 0.63 -14.40
C ALA A 384 13.81 1.33 -13.12
N THR A 385 12.61 0.98 -12.65
CA THR A 385 12.05 1.50 -11.39
C THR A 385 12.92 1.12 -10.18
N LEU A 386 13.30 -0.15 -10.04
CA LEU A 386 14.19 -0.61 -8.96
C LEU A 386 15.54 0.13 -8.98
N LYS A 387 16.08 0.37 -10.18
CA LYS A 387 17.33 1.09 -10.36
C LYS A 387 17.19 2.57 -9.96
N LYS A 388 16.15 3.25 -10.44
CA LYS A 388 15.87 4.67 -10.14
C LYS A 388 15.65 4.86 -8.64
N LEU A 389 14.90 3.97 -7.99
CA LEU A 389 14.59 4.04 -6.57
C LEU A 389 15.63 3.36 -5.67
N SER A 390 16.77 2.92 -6.19
CA SER A 390 17.77 2.13 -5.43
C SER A 390 18.25 2.78 -4.13
N GLY A 391 18.31 4.12 -4.07
CA GLY A 391 18.66 4.87 -2.85
C GLY A 391 17.53 4.95 -1.81
N ASP A 392 16.29 4.71 -2.22
CA ASP A 392 15.06 4.90 -1.45
C ASP A 392 14.17 3.64 -1.40
N LEU A 393 14.70 2.46 -1.74
CA LEU A 393 13.92 1.20 -1.79
C LEU A 393 13.27 0.87 -0.45
N ASP A 394 13.94 1.23 0.64
CA ASP A 394 13.43 1.06 2.00
C ASP A 394 12.15 1.85 2.29
N ASP A 395 11.92 2.94 1.55
CA ASP A 395 10.75 3.81 1.67
C ASP A 395 9.84 3.71 0.42
N SER A 396 10.14 2.82 -0.52
CA SER A 396 9.43 2.70 -1.81
C SER A 396 8.74 1.35 -1.93
N LEU A 397 7.41 1.37 -2.07
CA LEU A 397 6.61 0.18 -2.30
C LEU A 397 6.43 -0.02 -3.81
N ILE A 398 6.87 -1.17 -4.32
CA ILE A 398 6.69 -1.56 -5.72
C ILE A 398 5.80 -2.78 -5.76
N VAL A 399 4.71 -2.71 -6.52
CA VAL A 399 3.69 -3.75 -6.64
C VAL A 399 3.49 -4.08 -8.11
N VAL A 400 3.54 -5.37 -8.46
CA VAL A 400 3.27 -5.87 -9.81
C VAL A 400 2.09 -6.82 -9.76
N VAL A 401 0.98 -6.44 -10.39
CA VAL A 401 -0.24 -7.23 -10.50
C VAL A 401 -0.36 -7.80 -11.91
N ARG A 402 -0.50 -9.12 -12.04
CA ARG A 402 -0.53 -9.79 -13.35
C ARG A 402 -1.54 -10.92 -13.42
N SER A 403 -2.26 -11.04 -14.54
CA SER A 403 -3.09 -12.21 -14.90
C SER A 403 -2.86 -12.63 -16.34
N ASP A 404 -3.03 -13.92 -16.61
CA ASP A 404 -3.00 -14.52 -17.96
C ASP A 404 -4.32 -15.26 -18.22
N ALA A 405 -5.46 -14.55 -18.24
CA ALA A 405 -6.77 -15.15 -18.40
C ALA A 405 -7.19 -15.37 -19.88
N ARG A 406 -6.23 -15.40 -20.82
CA ARG A 406 -6.54 -15.65 -22.25
C ARG A 406 -6.97 -17.10 -22.52
N ASP A 407 -6.59 -18.05 -21.66
CA ASP A 407 -6.98 -19.46 -21.77
C ASP A 407 -8.00 -19.85 -20.70
N GLY A 408 -9.25 -19.43 -20.90
CA GLY A 408 -10.47 -20.18 -20.52
C GLY A 408 -10.66 -20.71 -19.09
N ASP A 409 -9.80 -20.39 -18.13
CA ASP A 409 -9.89 -20.78 -16.73
C ASP A 409 -9.93 -19.54 -15.84
N ALA A 410 -10.64 -19.67 -14.71
CA ALA A 410 -10.76 -18.65 -13.68
C ALA A 410 -9.39 -18.36 -13.04
N ALA A 411 -8.57 -17.53 -13.68
CA ALA A 411 -7.25 -17.18 -13.20
C ALA A 411 -7.34 -16.05 -12.16
N PHE A 412 -6.92 -16.36 -10.93
CA PHE A 412 -6.52 -15.32 -9.97
C PHE A 412 -5.42 -14.46 -10.60
N ALA A 413 -5.36 -13.18 -10.24
CA ALA A 413 -4.19 -12.37 -10.55
C ALA A 413 -3.12 -12.62 -9.47
N THR A 414 -1.87 -12.68 -9.87
CA THR A 414 -0.72 -12.69 -8.95
C THR A 414 -0.37 -11.26 -8.56
N VAL A 415 0.08 -11.06 -7.34
CA VAL A 415 0.58 -9.78 -6.82
C VAL A 415 1.94 -10.00 -6.22
N HIS A 416 2.98 -9.48 -6.87
CA HIS A 416 4.34 -9.50 -6.37
C HIS A 416 4.65 -8.14 -5.76
N ALA A 417 5.25 -8.10 -4.58
CA ALA A 417 5.58 -6.84 -3.92
C ALA A 417 6.89 -6.83 -3.13
N ILE A 418 7.54 -5.67 -3.13
CA ILE A 418 8.73 -5.36 -2.34
C ILE A 418 8.61 -3.97 -1.72
N GLY A 419 9.26 -3.75 -0.57
CA GLY A 419 9.26 -2.48 0.15
C GLY A 419 8.33 -2.46 1.36
N PRO A 420 7.98 -1.28 1.89
CA PRO A 420 7.19 -1.13 3.11
C PRO A 420 5.85 -1.87 3.08
N MET A 421 5.55 -2.58 4.15
CA MET A 421 4.36 -3.40 4.40
C MET A 421 4.10 -4.53 3.39
N SER A 422 5.00 -4.80 2.43
CA SER A 422 4.78 -5.82 1.40
C SER A 422 4.54 -7.23 1.95
N HIS A 423 4.99 -7.54 3.17
CA HIS A 423 4.71 -8.79 3.90
C HIS A 423 3.23 -9.05 4.19
N LEU A 424 2.36 -8.03 4.08
CA LEU A 424 0.90 -8.19 4.17
C LEU A 424 0.30 -8.92 2.96
N LEU A 425 1.08 -9.10 1.88
CA LEU A 425 0.69 -9.86 0.69
C LEU A 425 1.25 -11.28 0.77
N HIS A 426 0.51 -12.18 1.42
CA HIS A 426 0.97 -13.55 1.68
C HIS A 426 -0.11 -14.64 1.50
N ARG A 427 -1.30 -14.29 0.99
CA ARG A 427 -2.46 -15.20 0.82
C ARG A 427 -3.31 -14.83 -0.39
N VAL A 428 -4.51 -15.42 -0.45
CA VAL A 428 -5.58 -15.01 -1.37
C VAL A 428 -6.36 -13.84 -0.75
N HIS A 429 -6.43 -12.72 -1.46
CA HIS A 429 -7.19 -11.54 -1.08
C HIS A 429 -8.27 -11.23 -2.13
N ASN A 430 -9.31 -10.51 -1.74
CA ASN A 430 -10.22 -9.92 -2.72
C ASN A 430 -9.50 -8.77 -3.44
N GLN A 431 -9.84 -8.50 -4.71
CA GLN A 431 -9.30 -7.35 -5.45
C GLN A 431 -9.46 -6.00 -4.71
N THR A 432 -10.50 -5.85 -3.88
CA THR A 432 -10.72 -4.67 -3.03
C THR A 432 -9.60 -4.45 -2.01
N PHE A 433 -8.90 -5.50 -1.60
CA PHE A 433 -7.80 -5.41 -0.66
C PHE A 433 -6.63 -4.59 -1.20
N LEU A 434 -6.40 -4.54 -2.51
CA LEU A 434 -5.27 -3.86 -3.12
C LEU A 434 -5.22 -2.37 -2.72
N ALA A 435 -6.34 -1.66 -2.85
CA ALA A 435 -6.44 -0.25 -2.46
C ALA A 435 -6.23 -0.05 -0.95
N HIS A 436 -6.81 -0.92 -0.11
CA HIS A 436 -6.63 -0.85 1.36
C HIS A 436 -5.18 -1.11 1.78
N PHE A 437 -4.54 -2.09 1.15
CA PHE A 437 -3.12 -2.39 1.35
C PHE A 437 -2.24 -1.19 1.00
N ILE A 438 -2.41 -0.61 -0.19
CA ILE A 438 -1.65 0.58 -0.61
C ILE A 438 -1.95 1.76 0.33
N SER A 439 -3.21 1.97 0.68
CA SER A 439 -3.66 3.02 1.58
C SER A 439 -3.00 2.90 2.96
N TYR A 440 -2.91 1.68 3.50
CA TYR A 440 -2.26 1.39 4.77
C TYR A 440 -0.74 1.59 4.69
N ALA A 441 -0.09 1.00 3.68
CA ALA A 441 1.36 1.08 3.51
C ALA A 441 1.85 2.52 3.33
N ALA A 442 1.13 3.33 2.54
CA ALA A 442 1.48 4.72 2.26
C ALA A 442 0.97 5.72 3.31
N ARG A 443 0.12 5.28 4.26
CA ARG A 443 -0.64 6.13 5.19
C ARG A 443 -1.38 7.26 4.47
N ILE A 444 -2.25 6.86 3.55
CA ILE A 444 -3.12 7.76 2.79
C ILE A 444 -4.58 7.32 3.00
N GLY A 445 -5.55 8.15 2.60
CA GLY A 445 -6.96 7.82 2.73
C GLY A 445 -7.37 7.61 4.19
N ARG A 446 -8.10 6.51 4.47
CA ARG A 446 -8.57 6.21 5.84
C ARG A 446 -7.44 5.92 6.83
N PHE A 447 -6.27 5.50 6.35
CA PHE A 447 -5.12 5.17 7.20
C PHE A 447 -4.10 6.31 7.30
N ARG A 448 -4.50 7.55 7.00
CA ARG A 448 -3.63 8.72 7.12
C ARG A 448 -3.23 9.01 8.57
N ASP A 449 -4.18 8.85 9.50
CA ASP A 449 -3.98 9.19 10.90
C ASP A 449 -3.36 8.01 11.66
N ALA A 450 -2.21 8.26 12.31
CA ALA A 450 -1.38 7.23 12.94
C ALA A 450 -2.11 6.46 14.06
N ASP A 451 -3.09 7.08 14.73
CA ASP A 451 -3.85 6.45 15.82
C ASP A 451 -4.69 5.28 15.32
N LEU A 452 -5.28 5.38 14.13
CA LEU A 452 -6.04 4.27 13.52
C LEU A 452 -5.10 3.14 13.05
N THR A 453 -3.94 3.49 12.49
CA THR A 453 -2.90 2.52 12.09
C THR A 453 -2.39 1.74 13.30
N ASN A 454 -2.11 2.43 14.40
CA ASN A 454 -1.65 1.82 15.65
C ASN A 454 -2.74 0.97 16.32
N LEU A 455 -4.02 1.36 16.22
CA LEU A 455 -5.14 0.59 16.76
C LEU A 455 -5.27 -0.78 16.05
N ILE A 456 -5.10 -0.83 14.73
CA ILE A 456 -5.16 -2.11 13.98
C ILE A 456 -3.99 -3.01 14.35
N LEU A 457 -2.80 -2.45 14.53
CA LEU A 457 -1.63 -3.19 15.01
C LEU A 457 -1.79 -3.73 16.44
N GLN A 458 -2.71 -3.18 17.24
CA GLN A 458 -3.01 -3.64 18.60
C GLN A 458 -4.16 -4.66 18.68
N ILE A 459 -4.93 -4.84 17.60
CA ILE A 459 -6.04 -5.81 17.53
C ILE A 459 -5.56 -7.19 17.07
N VAL A 460 -4.38 -7.27 16.46
CA VAL A 460 -3.65 -8.52 16.13
C VAL A 460 -2.75 -8.89 17.30
#